data_AF-A0A7C7GAZ1-F1
#
_entry.id   AF-A0A7C7GAZ1-F1
#
_cell.length_a   1.000
_cell.length_b   1.000
_cell.length_c   1.000
_cell.angle_alpha   90.00
_cell.angle_beta   90.00
_cell.angle_gamma   90.00
#
_symmetry.space_group_name_H-M   'P 1'
#
loop_
_entity.id
_entity.type
_entity.pdbx_description
1 polymer ?
#
loop_
_entity_poly.entity_id
_entity_poly.type
_entity_poly.pdbx_seq_one_letter_code
_entity_poly.pdbx_strand_id
1 'polypeptide(L)' 'VDALYAIAQMPPGIPVACVAVGSWGARNAAFLAAQILGIKHPEIQKNYDQYREGLKSR' A
#
# COMPACT_ATOMS: atom_id res chain seq x y z
N VAL A 1 -5.54 -16.99 -7.93
CA VAL A 1 -4.23 -17.43 -7.40
C VAL A 1 -3.11 -17.12 -8.39
N ASP A 2 -3.25 -17.49 -9.66
CA ASP A 2 -2.29 -17.18 -10.74
C ASP A 2 -1.76 -15.73 -10.71
N ALA A 3 -2.65 -14.74 -10.75
CA ALA A 3 -2.27 -13.32 -10.69
C ALA A 3 -1.39 -12.93 -9.48
N LEU A 4 -1.58 -13.58 -8.32
CA LEU A 4 -0.76 -13.30 -7.14
C LEU A 4 0.68 -13.79 -7.36
N TYR A 5 0.85 -15.01 -7.87
CA TYR A 5 2.17 -15.58 -8.13
C TYR A 5 2.89 -14.88 -9.28
N ALA A 6 2.15 -14.47 -10.32
CA ALA A 6 2.72 -13.69 -11.42
C ALA A 6 3.30 -12.33 -10.98
N ILE A 7 2.76 -11.72 -9.91
CA ILE A 7 3.19 -10.41 -9.41
C ILE A 7 4.21 -10.54 -8.27
N ALA A 8 3.99 -11.46 -7.34
CA ALA A 8 4.80 -11.56 -6.12
C ALA A 8 6.17 -12.24 -6.34
N GLN A 9 6.29 -13.12 -7.35
CA GLN A 9 7.48 -13.94 -7.57
C GLN A 9 8.53 -13.24 -8.45
N MET A 10 9.00 -12.07 -8.03
CA MET A 10 10.04 -11.33 -8.75
C MET A 10 11.45 -11.89 -8.48
N PRO A 11 12.35 -11.91 -9.48
CA PRO A 11 13.73 -12.34 -9.27
C PRO A 11 14.51 -11.35 -8.38
N PRO A 12 15.64 -11.79 -7.78
CA PRO A 12 16.50 -10.92 -7.00
C PRO A 12 16.95 -9.68 -7.79
N GLY A 13 16.89 -8.50 -7.15
CA GLY A 13 17.30 -7.21 -7.74
C GLY A 13 16.17 -6.36 -8.33
N ILE A 14 14.97 -6.91 -8.51
CA ILE A 14 13.81 -6.17 -9.05
C ILE A 14 12.61 -6.31 -8.10
N PRO A 15 12.56 -5.55 -7.00
CA PRO A 15 11.49 -5.70 -6.02
C PRO A 15 10.16 -5.12 -6.53
N VAL A 16 9.06 -5.81 -6.20
CA VAL A 16 7.69 -5.32 -6.41
C VAL A 16 6.92 -5.43 -5.11
N ALA A 17 6.26 -4.34 -4.71
CA ALA A 17 5.40 -4.34 -3.54
C ALA A 17 4.02 -4.92 -3.89
N CYS A 18 3.85 -6.23 -3.70
CA CYS A 18 2.58 -6.92 -3.94
C CYS A 18 1.61 -6.74 -2.76
N VAL A 19 0.34 -6.50 -3.06
CA VAL A 19 -0.76 -6.38 -2.08
C VAL A 19 -1.80 -7.48 -2.34
N ALA A 20 -2.90 -7.48 -1.56
CA ALA A 20 -3.99 -8.46 -1.70
C ALA A 20 -4.58 -8.49 -3.12
N VAL A 21 -5.23 -9.58 -3.50
CA VAL A 21 -5.91 -9.69 -4.81
C VAL A 21 -7.27 -8.99 -4.77
N GLY A 22 -7.63 -8.28 -5.85
CA GLY A 22 -8.94 -7.65 -6.03
C GLY A 22 -9.07 -6.27 -5.39
N SER A 23 -10.30 -5.89 -5.01
CA SER A 23 -10.64 -4.53 -4.55
C SER A 23 -9.92 -4.11 -3.26
N TRP A 24 -9.67 -5.06 -2.36
CA TRP A 24 -8.87 -4.84 -1.15
C TRP A 24 -7.42 -4.50 -1.48
N GLY A 25 -6.85 -5.18 -2.49
CA GLY A 25 -5.54 -4.86 -3.05
C GLY A 25 -5.45 -3.45 -3.58
N ALA A 26 -6.41 -3.06 -4.42
CA ALA A 26 -6.44 -1.73 -5.01
C ALA A 26 -6.44 -0.62 -3.94
N ARG A 27 -7.23 -0.78 -2.88
CA ARG A 27 -7.25 0.17 -1.75
C ARG A 27 -5.92 0.18 -1.00
N ASN A 28 -5.37 -1.00 -0.68
CA ASN A 28 -4.11 -1.11 0.03
C ASN A 28 -2.93 -0.58 -0.79
N ALA A 29 -2.94 -0.72 -2.11
CA ALA A 29 -1.95 -0.12 -3.00
C ALA A 29 -1.97 1.41 -2.91
N ALA A 30 -3.16 2.02 -2.88
CA ALA A 30 -3.29 3.48 -2.70
C ALA A 30 -2.75 3.92 -1.33
N PHE A 31 -3.03 3.17 -0.26
CA PHE A 31 -2.48 3.47 1.07
C PHE A 31 -0.96 3.27 1.15
N LEU A 32 -0.42 2.25 0.49
CA LEU A 32 1.02 2.05 0.38
C LEU A 32 1.68 3.21 -0.38
N ALA A 33 1.07 3.65 -1.48
CA ALA A 33 1.54 4.82 -2.22
C ALA A 33 1.50 6.09 -1.37
N ALA A 34 0.45 6.29 -0.56
CA ALA A 34 0.36 7.41 0.37
C ALA A 34 1.49 7.39 1.40
N GLN A 35 1.85 6.22 1.94
CA GLN A 35 3.01 6.08 2.85
C GLN A 35 4.33 6.43 2.16
N ILE A 36 4.53 5.97 0.92
CA ILE A 36 5.75 6.29 0.16
C ILE A 36 5.85 7.79 -0.11
N LEU A 37 4.75 8.42 -0.56
CA LEU A 37 4.71 9.87 -0.82
C LEU A 37 4.84 10.68 0.48
N GLY A 38 4.29 10.18 1.59
CA GLY A 38 4.35 10.80 2.91
C GLY A 38 5.77 11.06 3.41
N ILE A 39 6.77 10.31 2.93
CA ILE A 39 8.20 10.55 3.23
C ILE A 39 8.63 11.95 2.80
N LYS A 40 8.09 12.47 1.69
CA LYS A 40 8.45 13.78 1.11
C LYS A 40 7.35 14.83 1.26
N HIS A 41 6.10 14.40 1.43
CA HIS A 41 4.91 15.23 1.44
C HIS A 41 4.20 15.15 2.81
N PRO A 42 4.55 16.04 3.77
CA PRO A 42 4.03 15.98 5.15
C PRO A 42 2.50 16.06 5.23
N GLU A 43 1.86 16.74 4.30
CA GLU A 43 0.41 16.86 4.19
C GLU A 43 -0.26 15.51 3.89
N ILE A 44 0.36 14.69 3.03
CA ILE A 44 -0.12 13.34 2.71
C ILE A 44 0.05 12.43 3.93
N GLN A 45 1.21 12.49 4.59
CA GLN A 45 1.49 11.73 5.80
C GLN A 45 0.48 12.05 6.90
N LYS A 46 0.23 13.34 7.16
CA LYS A 46 -0.74 13.79 8.17
C LYS A 46 -2.15 13.25 7.87
N ASN A 47 -2.62 13.36 6.63
CA ASN A 47 -3.94 12.84 6.25
C ASN A 47 -4.03 11.31 6.41
N TYR A 48 -2.95 10.60 6.06
CA TYR A 48 -2.88 9.16 6.21
C TYR A 48 -2.88 8.73 7.68
N ASP A 49 -2.16 9.45 8.55
CA ASP A 49 -2.14 9.18 9.99
C ASP A 49 -3.51 9.40 10.63
N GLN A 50 -4.20 10.49 10.28
CA GLN A 50 -5.58 10.74 10.72
C GLN A 50 -6.53 9.62 10.31
N TYR A 51 -6.40 9.13 9.06
CA TYR A 51 -7.17 7.98 8.60
C TYR A 51 -6.89 6.73 9.45
N ARG A 52 -5.63 6.44 9.77
CA ARG A 52 -5.24 5.30 10.62
C ARG A 52 -5.72 5.43 12.06
N GLU A 53 -5.71 6.62 12.63
CA GLU A 53 -6.26 6.87 13.97
C GLU A 53 -7.77 6.61 14.00
N GLY A 54 -8.49 7.07 12.98
CA GLY A 54 -9.92 6.82 12.85
C GLY A 54 -10.30 5.33 12.71
N LEU A 55 -9.38 4.48 12.25
CA LEU A 55 -9.56 3.03 12.24
C LEU A 55 -9.41 2.39 13.62
N LYS A 56 -8.59 2.96 14.52
CA LYS A 56 -8.42 2.43 15.89
C LYS A 56 -9.64 2.69 16.77
N SER A 57 -10.38 3.75 16.48
CA SER A 57 -11.59 4.15 17.20
C SER A 57 -12.87 3.48 16.68
N ARG A 58 -12.76 2.58 15.70
CA ARG A 58 -13.86 1.81 15.12
C ARG A 58 -13.72 0.35 15.51
#